data_AF-A0A161VRP4-F1
#
_entry.id   AF-A0A161VRP4-F1
#
_cell.length_a   1.000
_cell.length_b   1.000
_cell.length_c   1.000
_cell.angle_alpha   90.00
_cell.angle_beta   90.00
_cell.angle_gamma   90.00
#
_symmetry.space_group_name_H-M   'P 1'
#
loop_
_entity.id
_entity.type
_entity.pdbx_description
1 polymer ?
#
loop_
_entity_poly.entity_id
_entity_poly.type
_entity_poly.pdbx_seq_one_letter_code
_entity_poly.pdbx_strand_id
1 'polypeptide(L)'
;MLNIRAIWSFCLIIFCLLGWSGTAKAGELSQRLANFPQWEQLTSVQPAQGDLVYPDWFAGSWEVTSTLVDLVAPLAPDIITPGFESNRQQLNQPVSFLVRFIPEKSPITAWKFIPKIVNKSSILVADRAFNSLNLARAYLGDEAVLSTKVDPESPNRQITFLRGDRQLISIVTARVTETTSNSKFITSEVFQQLFKGGSPPYFNTVESTTAYHQLSTSYPSIEADQVTAVYLSPQDPDYFAAASRPVALYRYRLEFSPTSQD
;
A
#
# COMPACT_ATOMS: atom_id res chain seq x y z
N MET A 1 50.13 -31.04 -31.53
CA MET A 1 50.22 -30.30 -30.25
C MET A 1 49.43 -29.01 -30.41
N LEU A 2 48.15 -29.07 -30.04
CA LEU A 2 47.23 -27.93 -30.15
C LEU A 2 47.50 -26.98 -28.97
N ASN A 3 47.80 -25.72 -29.27
CA ASN A 3 48.32 -24.75 -28.32
C ASN A 3 47.36 -24.51 -27.14
N ILE A 4 47.74 -25.00 -25.96
CA ILE A 4 47.05 -24.84 -24.66
C ILE A 4 46.80 -23.36 -24.28
N ARG A 5 47.53 -22.42 -24.91
CA ARG A 5 47.33 -20.97 -24.69
C ARG A 5 46.09 -20.39 -25.37
N ALA A 6 45.61 -20.97 -26.48
CA ALA A 6 44.43 -20.45 -27.19
C ALA A 6 43.10 -20.84 -26.52
N ILE A 7 43.06 -21.99 -25.82
CA ILE A 7 41.87 -22.47 -25.12
C ILE A 7 41.57 -21.61 -23.89
N TRP A 8 42.61 -21.16 -23.18
CA TRP A 8 42.45 -20.25 -22.03
C TRP A 8 41.91 -18.88 -22.43
N SER A 9 42.32 -18.35 -23.59
CA SER A 9 41.83 -17.07 -24.09
C SER A 9 40.37 -17.14 -24.59
N PHE A 10 39.94 -18.27 -25.14
CA PHE A 10 38.55 -18.45 -25.58
C PHE A 10 37.59 -18.67 -24.39
N CYS A 11 38.05 -19.37 -23.34
CA CYS A 11 37.28 -19.50 -22.09
C CYS A 11 37.10 -18.17 -21.36
N LEU A 12 38.10 -17.27 -21.37
CA LEU A 12 37.99 -15.95 -20.75
C LEU A 12 37.03 -15.01 -21.50
N ILE A 13 36.97 -15.09 -22.83
CA ILE A 13 36.04 -14.28 -23.64
C ILE A 13 34.59 -14.77 -23.47
N ILE A 14 34.36 -16.07 -23.33
CA ILE A 14 33.03 -16.62 -23.02
C ILE A 14 32.61 -16.26 -21.58
N PHE A 15 33.54 -16.24 -20.62
CA PHE A 15 33.22 -15.84 -19.23
C PHE A 15 32.95 -14.33 -19.09
N CYS A 16 33.56 -13.48 -19.92
CA CYS A 16 33.27 -12.04 -19.94
C CYS A 16 32.00 -11.67 -20.73
N LEU A 17 31.54 -12.52 -21.66
CA LEU A 17 30.24 -12.35 -22.33
C LEU A 17 29.07 -12.99 -21.56
N LEU A 18 29.37 -13.88 -20.61
CA LEU A 18 28.48 -14.35 -19.56
C LEU A 18 28.62 -13.49 -18.29
N GLY A 19 28.87 -12.19 -18.47
CA GLY A 19 28.58 -11.18 -17.47
C GLY A 19 27.09 -11.23 -17.19
N TRP A 20 26.68 -12.16 -16.33
CA TRP A 20 25.45 -12.13 -15.56
C TRP A 20 25.51 -10.84 -14.74
N SER A 21 25.22 -9.71 -15.37
CA SER A 21 24.38 -8.73 -14.73
C SER A 21 23.04 -9.44 -14.56
N GLY A 22 22.94 -10.27 -13.53
CA GLY A 22 21.69 -10.40 -12.82
C GLY A 22 21.40 -9.01 -12.27
N THR A 23 20.93 -8.10 -13.12
CA THR A 23 20.04 -7.05 -12.68
C THR A 23 18.95 -7.85 -11.98
N ALA A 24 18.98 -7.85 -10.64
CA ALA A 24 17.82 -8.28 -9.88
C ALA A 24 16.67 -7.49 -10.49
N LYS A 25 15.83 -8.17 -11.28
CA LYS A 25 14.64 -7.52 -11.82
C LYS A 25 13.81 -7.23 -10.58
N ALA A 26 13.80 -5.97 -10.19
CA ALA A 26 12.81 -5.43 -9.27
C ALA A 26 11.44 -5.91 -9.77
N GLY A 27 10.59 -6.42 -8.87
CA GLY A 27 9.25 -6.78 -9.28
C GLY A 27 8.45 -5.52 -9.64
N GLU A 28 7.23 -5.74 -10.13
CA GLU A 28 6.38 -4.67 -10.66
C GLU A 28 6.20 -3.53 -9.65
N LEU A 29 6.01 -3.82 -8.36
CA LEU A 29 5.76 -2.79 -7.35
C LEU A 29 7.02 -1.95 -7.09
N SER A 30 8.16 -2.61 -6.93
CA SER A 30 9.43 -1.91 -6.71
C SER A 30 9.80 -1.04 -7.92
N GLN A 31 9.59 -1.54 -9.14
CA GLN A 31 9.86 -0.78 -10.35
C GLN A 31 8.91 0.43 -10.48
N ARG A 32 7.63 0.23 -10.14
CA ARG A 32 6.63 1.29 -10.22
C ARG A 32 6.89 2.44 -9.24
N LEU A 33 7.27 2.13 -8.00
CA LEU A 33 7.71 3.16 -7.04
C LEU A 33 8.94 3.94 -7.54
N ALA A 34 9.91 3.24 -8.15
CA ALA A 34 11.10 3.88 -8.71
C ALA A 34 10.78 4.80 -9.91
N ASN A 35 9.71 4.52 -10.65
CA ASN A 35 9.29 5.26 -11.83
C ASN A 35 8.38 6.47 -11.53
N PHE A 36 8.08 6.76 -10.25
CA PHE A 36 7.27 7.93 -9.89
C PHE A 36 7.80 9.21 -10.58
N PRO A 37 6.94 10.04 -11.21
CA PRO A 37 5.46 9.99 -11.20
C PRO A 37 4.83 9.21 -12.37
N GLN A 38 5.58 8.47 -13.18
CA GLN A 38 5.04 7.63 -14.24
C GLN A 38 4.30 6.42 -13.63
N TRP A 39 2.99 6.57 -13.45
CA TRP A 39 2.16 5.62 -12.72
C TRP A 39 1.30 4.78 -13.66
N GLU A 40 1.86 3.67 -14.14
CA GLU A 40 1.18 2.71 -15.01
C GLU A 40 0.21 1.82 -14.23
N GLN A 41 -0.77 1.20 -14.88
CA GLN A 41 -1.71 0.31 -14.21
C GLN A 41 -1.03 -1.00 -13.76
N LEU A 42 -1.34 -1.48 -12.55
CA LEU A 42 -0.86 -2.79 -12.09
C LEU A 42 -1.46 -3.94 -12.90
N THR A 43 -0.62 -4.89 -13.24
CA THR A 43 -0.97 -6.13 -13.94
C THR A 43 -0.95 -7.36 -13.02
N SER A 44 -0.21 -7.31 -11.92
CA SER A 44 -0.07 -8.45 -10.99
C SER A 44 -1.14 -8.54 -9.90
N VAL A 45 -1.95 -7.50 -9.70
CA VAL A 45 -3.00 -7.46 -8.66
C VAL A 45 -3.98 -8.62 -8.78
N GLN A 46 -4.31 -9.23 -7.64
CA GLN A 46 -5.30 -10.30 -7.53
C GLN A 46 -6.51 -9.83 -6.72
N PRO A 47 -7.71 -10.40 -6.94
CA PRO A 47 -8.87 -10.11 -6.09
C PRO A 47 -8.55 -10.30 -4.61
N ALA A 48 -8.95 -9.34 -3.77
CA ALA A 48 -8.65 -9.37 -2.35
C ALA A 48 -9.39 -10.52 -1.64
N GLN A 49 -8.64 -11.52 -1.18
CA GLN A 49 -9.12 -12.63 -0.37
C GLN A 49 -8.41 -12.62 1.00
N GLY A 50 -9.16 -12.84 2.07
CA GLY A 50 -8.64 -12.66 3.44
C GLY A 50 -8.16 -11.22 3.69
N ASP A 51 -7.29 -11.04 4.67
CA ASP A 51 -6.59 -9.78 4.93
C ASP A 51 -5.15 -9.79 4.38
N LEU A 52 -4.53 -8.61 4.28
CA LEU A 52 -3.11 -8.42 3.96
C LEU A 52 -2.26 -8.91 5.14
N VAL A 53 -1.39 -9.87 4.86
CA VAL A 53 -0.47 -10.45 5.85
C VAL A 53 0.84 -9.66 5.86
N TYR A 54 1.24 -9.23 7.05
CA TYR A 54 2.47 -8.49 7.29
C TYR A 54 3.58 -9.40 7.84
N PRO A 55 4.87 -9.08 7.60
CA PRO A 55 5.99 -9.75 8.26
C PRO A 55 5.95 -9.57 9.79
N ASP A 56 6.50 -10.55 10.52
CA ASP A 56 6.48 -10.58 12.01
C ASP A 56 7.08 -9.34 12.67
N TRP A 57 8.01 -8.64 12.00
CA TRP A 57 8.62 -7.42 12.52
C TRP A 57 7.67 -6.21 12.59
N PHE A 58 6.43 -6.32 12.08
CA PHE A 58 5.37 -5.35 12.32
C PHE A 58 4.60 -5.56 13.63
N ALA A 59 4.79 -6.69 14.32
CA ALA A 59 3.94 -7.04 15.46
C ALA A 59 3.99 -5.96 16.55
N GLY A 60 2.81 -5.58 17.07
CA GLY A 60 2.67 -4.59 18.14
C GLY A 60 2.11 -3.25 17.67
N SER A 61 2.25 -2.25 18.53
CA SER A 61 1.72 -0.90 18.35
C SER A 61 2.83 0.08 17.94
N TRP A 62 2.49 1.00 17.04
CA TRP A 62 3.43 1.96 16.45
C TRP A 62 2.85 3.37 16.43
N GLU A 63 3.68 4.35 16.73
CA GLU A 63 3.45 5.74 16.35
C GLU A 63 4.01 5.92 14.94
N VAL A 64 3.13 6.23 14.00
CA VAL A 64 3.49 6.48 12.61
C VAL A 64 3.52 7.98 12.39
N THR A 65 4.63 8.49 11.89
CA THR A 65 4.70 9.84 11.33
C THR A 65 4.60 9.74 9.81
N SER A 66 3.54 10.32 9.24
CA SER A 66 3.28 10.36 7.81
C SER A 66 3.53 11.76 7.28
N THR A 67 4.45 11.91 6.33
CA THR A 67 4.75 13.20 5.70
C THR A 67 4.50 13.11 4.22
N LEU A 68 3.62 13.95 3.68
CA LEU A 68 3.48 14.15 2.23
C LEU A 68 4.74 14.83 1.72
N VAL A 69 5.54 14.14 0.90
CA VAL A 69 6.84 14.65 0.40
C VAL A 69 6.78 15.06 -1.07
N ASP A 70 5.82 14.56 -1.84
CA ASP A 70 5.61 14.94 -3.23
C ASP A 70 4.13 14.76 -3.63
N LEU A 71 3.66 15.55 -4.59
CA LEU A 71 2.34 15.39 -5.18
C LEU A 71 2.32 15.83 -6.64
N VAL A 72 1.64 15.06 -7.48
CA VAL A 72 1.55 15.30 -8.93
C VAL A 72 0.10 15.10 -9.38
N ALA A 73 -0.38 15.98 -10.27
CA ALA A 73 -1.62 15.79 -11.01
C ALA A 73 -1.24 15.41 -12.46
N PRO A 74 -1.17 14.12 -12.82
CA PRO A 74 -0.57 13.67 -14.09
C PRO A 74 -1.31 14.15 -15.33
N LEU A 75 -2.58 14.54 -15.18
CA LEU A 75 -3.46 14.97 -16.27
C LEU A 75 -3.68 16.50 -16.29
N ALA A 76 -2.93 17.25 -15.49
CA ALA A 76 -2.96 18.71 -15.53
C ALA A 76 -2.32 19.24 -16.84
N PRO A 77 -2.76 20.41 -17.35
CA PRO A 77 -3.80 21.26 -16.79
C PRO A 77 -5.23 20.82 -17.13
N ASP A 78 -5.40 19.84 -18.02
CA ASP A 78 -6.70 19.48 -18.59
C ASP A 78 -7.67 18.92 -17.53
N ILE A 79 -7.16 18.12 -16.58
CA ILE A 79 -7.95 17.55 -15.48
C ILE A 79 -7.22 17.80 -14.16
N ILE A 80 -7.84 18.58 -13.28
CA ILE A 80 -7.39 18.84 -11.90
C ILE A 80 -8.58 18.66 -10.98
N THR A 81 -8.39 17.92 -9.88
CA THR A 81 -9.45 17.71 -8.90
C THR A 81 -9.32 18.68 -7.73
N PRO A 82 -10.43 19.14 -7.11
CA PRO A 82 -10.36 20.00 -5.92
C PRO A 82 -9.55 19.39 -4.78
N GLY A 83 -9.59 18.05 -4.64
CA GLY A 83 -8.81 17.33 -3.63
C GLY A 83 -7.30 17.47 -3.80
N PHE A 84 -6.80 17.56 -5.04
CA PHE A 84 -5.37 17.79 -5.30
C PHE A 84 -4.93 19.16 -4.80
N GLU A 85 -5.72 20.20 -5.07
CA GLU A 85 -5.42 21.57 -4.64
C GLU A 85 -5.44 21.72 -3.12
N SER A 86 -6.43 21.13 -2.44
CA SER A 86 -6.53 21.19 -0.98
C SER A 86 -5.36 20.48 -0.29
N ASN A 87 -4.92 19.33 -0.82
CA ASN A 87 -3.83 18.56 -0.23
C ASN A 87 -2.45 19.22 -0.44
N ARG A 88 -2.33 20.16 -1.37
CA ARG A 88 -1.08 20.90 -1.62
C ARG A 88 -0.59 21.65 -0.38
N GLN A 89 -1.52 22.07 0.49
CA GLN A 89 -1.21 22.73 1.77
C GLN A 89 -0.58 21.79 2.80
N GLN A 90 -0.74 20.48 2.65
CA GLN A 90 -0.19 19.46 3.55
C GLN A 90 1.24 19.04 3.18
N LEU A 91 1.78 19.56 2.06
CA LEU A 91 3.13 19.22 1.62
C LEU A 91 4.16 19.57 2.71
N ASN A 92 4.99 18.59 3.05
CA ASN A 92 5.99 18.62 4.12
C ASN A 92 5.43 18.90 5.53
N GLN A 93 4.12 18.71 5.74
CA GLN A 93 3.51 18.76 7.07
C GLN A 93 3.38 17.32 7.61
N PRO A 94 4.09 16.95 8.68
CA PRO A 94 3.98 15.63 9.27
C PRO A 94 2.65 15.48 10.03
N VAL A 95 2.02 14.32 9.88
CA VAL A 95 0.82 13.91 10.63
C VAL A 95 1.14 12.62 11.36
N SER A 96 0.99 12.61 12.68
CA SER A 96 1.29 11.45 13.52
C SER A 96 0.03 10.75 14.03
N PHE A 97 0.02 9.42 14.04
CA PHE A 97 -1.10 8.61 14.52
C PHE A 97 -0.67 7.22 14.95
N LEU A 98 -1.50 6.57 15.77
CA LEU A 98 -1.25 5.20 16.23
C LEU A 98 -1.76 4.17 15.23
N VAL A 99 -0.98 3.11 15.04
CA VAL A 99 -1.40 1.89 14.34
C VAL A 99 -0.99 0.66 15.14
N ARG A 100 -1.62 -0.47 14.86
CA ARG A 100 -1.35 -1.75 15.49
C ARG A 100 -1.46 -2.88 14.47
N PHE A 101 -0.61 -3.89 14.66
CA PHE A 101 -0.66 -5.15 13.93
C PHE A 101 -0.79 -6.31 14.91
N ILE A 102 -1.79 -7.16 14.68
CA ILE A 102 -2.21 -8.19 15.62
C ILE A 102 -2.18 -9.58 14.99
N PRO A 103 -1.87 -10.63 15.77
CA PRO A 103 -1.97 -12.00 15.30
C PRO A 103 -3.44 -12.39 15.12
N GLU A 104 -3.79 -12.85 13.93
CA GLU A 104 -5.10 -13.42 13.60
C GLU A 104 -4.98 -14.90 13.28
N LYS A 105 -6.02 -15.68 13.60
CA LYS A 105 -6.05 -17.11 13.27
C LYS A 105 -6.22 -17.27 11.76
N SER A 106 -5.26 -17.89 11.09
CA SER A 106 -5.36 -18.18 9.66
C SER A 106 -6.67 -18.91 9.34
N PRO A 107 -7.52 -18.38 8.44
CA PRO A 107 -8.67 -19.10 7.93
C PRO A 107 -8.16 -20.18 6.98
N ILE A 108 -7.78 -21.35 7.52
CA ILE A 108 -7.46 -22.51 6.69
C ILE A 108 -8.76 -22.92 6.00
N THR A 109 -8.87 -22.70 4.69
CA THR A 109 -9.88 -23.36 3.85
C THR A 109 -9.54 -24.85 3.83
N ALA A 110 -10.04 -25.60 4.81
CA ALA A 110 -9.79 -27.02 4.90
C ALA A 110 -10.42 -27.71 3.68
N TRP A 111 -9.59 -28.20 2.77
CA TRP A 111 -9.99 -29.20 1.79
C TRP A 111 -10.55 -30.41 2.54
N LYS A 112 -11.84 -30.72 2.37
CA LYS A 112 -12.65 -31.66 3.20
C LYS A 112 -12.17 -33.13 3.23
N PHE A 113 -10.99 -33.47 2.73
CA PHE A 113 -10.59 -34.87 2.49
C PHE A 113 -9.23 -35.31 3.06
N ILE A 114 -8.51 -34.49 3.84
CA ILE A 114 -7.26 -34.94 4.49
C ILE A 114 -7.20 -34.48 5.96
N PRO A 115 -7.13 -35.40 6.94
CA PRO A 115 -6.87 -35.03 8.33
C PRO A 115 -5.37 -34.76 8.49
N LYS A 116 -4.95 -33.51 8.34
CA LYS A 116 -3.64 -33.06 8.82
C LYS A 116 -3.83 -32.32 10.15
N ILE A 117 -3.02 -32.69 11.14
CA ILE A 117 -2.75 -31.84 12.30
C ILE A 117 -2.07 -30.59 11.74
N VAL A 118 -2.86 -29.56 11.44
CA VAL A 118 -2.32 -28.29 11.00
C VAL A 118 -2.03 -27.49 12.26
N ASN A 119 -0.74 -27.30 12.55
CA ASN A 119 -0.32 -26.29 13.52
C ASN A 119 -1.00 -24.97 13.13
N LYS A 120 -1.80 -24.44 14.04
CA LYS A 120 -2.59 -23.22 13.87
C LYS A 120 -1.62 -22.03 13.84
N SER A 121 -0.94 -21.79 12.71
CA SER A 121 -0.07 -20.63 12.57
C SER A 121 -0.95 -19.37 12.54
N SER A 122 -0.73 -18.47 13.49
CA SER A 122 -1.28 -17.12 13.42
C SER A 122 -0.61 -16.37 12.28
N ILE A 123 -1.40 -15.61 11.52
CA ILE A 123 -0.90 -14.62 10.56
C ILE A 123 -0.90 -13.25 11.23
N LEU A 124 0.01 -12.36 10.89
CA LEU A 124 0.00 -10.99 11.38
C LEU A 124 -0.78 -10.10 10.39
N VAL A 125 -1.79 -9.38 10.89
CA VAL A 125 -2.65 -8.49 10.08
C VAL A 125 -2.70 -7.11 10.72
N ALA A 126 -3.10 -6.10 9.93
CA ALA A 126 -3.38 -4.78 10.47
C ALA A 126 -4.70 -4.78 11.27
N ASP A 127 -4.73 -4.14 12.43
CA ASP A 127 -6.01 -3.84 13.11
C ASP A 127 -6.72 -2.71 12.34
N ARG A 128 -7.43 -3.06 11.26
CA ARG A 128 -8.02 -2.10 10.33
C ARG A 128 -8.96 -1.11 11.01
N ALA A 129 -9.77 -1.55 11.97
CA ALA A 129 -10.68 -0.66 12.68
C ALA A 129 -9.92 0.39 13.50
N PHE A 130 -8.92 -0.06 14.27
CA PHE A 130 -8.08 0.83 15.07
C PHE A 130 -7.24 1.76 14.20
N ASN A 131 -6.54 1.21 13.19
CA ASN A 131 -5.61 1.97 12.34
C ASN A 131 -6.35 3.03 11.54
N SER A 132 -7.47 2.67 10.90
CA SER A 132 -8.27 3.62 10.13
C SER A 132 -8.93 4.69 10.99
N LEU A 133 -9.36 4.36 12.22
CA LEU A 133 -9.91 5.35 13.15
C LEU A 133 -8.87 6.40 13.52
N ASN A 134 -7.67 5.97 13.94
CA ASN A 134 -6.61 6.88 14.35
C ASN A 134 -6.10 7.72 13.17
N LEU A 135 -5.92 7.10 11.99
CA LEU A 135 -5.57 7.82 10.77
C LEU A 135 -6.62 8.89 10.41
N ALA A 136 -7.91 8.51 10.37
CA ALA A 136 -8.97 9.44 10.00
C ALA A 136 -9.06 10.61 10.99
N ARG A 137 -8.88 10.35 12.28
CA ARG A 137 -8.86 11.38 13.33
C ARG A 137 -7.69 12.34 13.20
N ALA A 138 -6.51 11.83 12.86
CA ALA A 138 -5.33 12.67 12.67
C ALA A 138 -5.50 13.64 11.49
N TYR A 139 -6.20 13.24 10.42
CA TYR A 139 -6.43 14.10 9.24
C TYR A 139 -7.69 14.98 9.34
N LEU A 140 -8.77 14.49 9.95
CA LEU A 140 -10.08 15.17 9.95
C LEU A 140 -10.44 15.79 11.30
N GLY A 141 -9.68 15.47 12.35
CA GLY A 141 -9.96 15.83 13.75
C GLY A 141 -10.84 14.81 14.47
N ASP A 142 -10.57 14.61 15.76
CA ASP A 142 -11.30 13.70 16.67
C ASP A 142 -12.81 13.93 16.66
N GLU A 143 -13.19 15.20 16.61
CA GLU A 143 -14.57 15.65 16.62
C GLU A 143 -15.35 15.27 15.35
N ALA A 144 -14.67 15.18 14.21
CA ALA A 144 -15.29 14.87 12.94
C ALA A 144 -15.51 13.36 12.74
N VAL A 145 -14.70 12.53 13.38
CA VAL A 145 -14.67 11.07 13.20
C VAL A 145 -15.25 10.35 14.44
N LEU A 146 -16.45 9.82 14.27
CA LEU A 146 -17.20 9.19 15.36
C LEU A 146 -16.69 7.79 15.67
N SER A 147 -16.53 6.94 14.65
CA SER A 147 -16.04 5.57 14.79
C SER A 147 -15.65 4.96 13.45
N THR A 148 -14.86 3.88 13.47
CA THR A 148 -14.62 3.01 12.32
C THR A 148 -14.97 1.57 12.69
N LYS A 149 -15.63 0.86 11.78
CA LYS A 149 -16.01 -0.55 11.93
C LYS A 149 -15.57 -1.35 10.72
N VAL A 150 -15.13 -2.58 10.94
CA VAL A 150 -14.85 -3.56 9.89
C VAL A 150 -16.02 -4.53 9.81
N ASP A 151 -16.37 -4.95 8.60
CA ASP A 151 -17.41 -5.93 8.34
C ASP A 151 -16.99 -7.29 8.91
N PRO A 152 -17.77 -7.92 9.81
CA PRO A 152 -17.39 -9.19 10.42
C PRO A 152 -17.26 -10.33 9.40
N GLU A 153 -17.93 -10.23 8.25
CA GLU A 153 -17.89 -11.24 7.19
C GLU A 153 -16.80 -10.96 6.16
N SER A 154 -16.16 -9.78 6.20
CA SER A 154 -15.11 -9.42 5.25
C SER A 154 -14.16 -8.35 5.82
N PRO A 155 -12.88 -8.67 6.09
CA PRO A 155 -11.90 -7.68 6.53
C PRO A 155 -11.65 -6.59 5.47
N ASN A 156 -12.05 -6.86 4.23
CA ASN A 156 -11.88 -5.97 3.09
C ASN A 156 -12.93 -4.87 3.01
N ARG A 157 -13.93 -4.87 3.89
CA ARG A 157 -14.98 -3.84 3.92
C ARG A 157 -14.98 -3.14 5.27
N GLN A 158 -14.78 -1.82 5.25
CA GLN A 158 -14.83 -0.98 6.43
C GLN A 158 -15.75 0.21 6.25
N ILE A 159 -16.29 0.73 7.35
CA ILE A 159 -17.16 1.90 7.39
C ILE A 159 -16.61 2.86 8.45
N THR A 160 -16.27 4.07 8.04
CA THR A 160 -15.96 5.21 8.92
C THR A 160 -17.18 6.11 9.02
N PHE A 161 -17.66 6.31 10.24
CA PHE A 161 -18.78 7.18 10.56
C PHE A 161 -18.29 8.58 10.90
N LEU A 162 -18.80 9.57 10.18
CA LEU A 162 -18.42 10.98 10.31
C LEU A 162 -19.59 11.79 10.87
N ARG A 163 -19.29 12.93 11.49
CA ARG A 163 -20.30 13.88 11.96
C ARG A 163 -21.23 14.33 10.81
N GLY A 164 -22.52 14.47 11.12
CA GLY A 164 -23.56 14.91 10.18
C GLY A 164 -24.09 13.78 9.30
N ASP A 165 -24.26 12.59 9.86
CA ASP A 165 -24.79 11.38 9.19
C ASP A 165 -24.04 10.99 7.90
N ARG A 166 -22.77 11.38 7.81
CA ARG A 166 -21.88 11.04 6.70
C ARG A 166 -21.13 9.75 6.98
N GLN A 167 -20.88 8.97 5.93
CA GLN A 167 -20.13 7.72 6.04
C GLN A 167 -19.15 7.61 4.88
N LEU A 168 -17.95 7.10 5.17
CA LEU A 168 -17.00 6.62 4.17
C LEU A 168 -16.97 5.09 4.26
N ILE A 169 -17.43 4.42 3.20
CA ILE A 169 -17.27 2.98 3.05
C ILE A 169 -16.05 2.75 2.18
N SER A 170 -15.07 2.00 2.69
CA SER A 170 -13.89 1.59 1.94
C SER A 170 -13.91 0.08 1.73
N ILE A 171 -13.73 -0.35 0.47
CA ILE A 171 -13.78 -1.75 0.05
C ILE A 171 -12.48 -2.07 -0.70
N VAL A 172 -11.61 -2.89 -0.12
CA VAL A 172 -10.42 -3.42 -0.81
C VAL A 172 -10.88 -4.44 -1.84
N THR A 173 -10.61 -4.17 -3.11
CA THR A 173 -11.04 -5.02 -4.23
C THR A 173 -9.92 -5.89 -4.76
N ALA A 174 -8.67 -5.40 -4.72
CA ALA A 174 -7.52 -6.14 -5.20
C ALA A 174 -6.27 -5.82 -4.38
N ARG A 175 -5.32 -6.77 -4.35
CA ARG A 175 -4.02 -6.58 -3.70
C ARG A 175 -2.92 -7.41 -4.35
N VAL A 176 -1.69 -7.02 -4.06
CA VAL A 176 -0.49 -7.80 -4.36
C VAL A 176 0.59 -7.47 -3.34
N THR A 177 1.46 -8.45 -3.06
CA THR A 177 2.66 -8.27 -2.25
C THR A 177 3.89 -8.69 -3.04
N GLU A 178 5.00 -8.02 -2.79
CA GLU A 178 6.31 -8.30 -3.36
C GLU A 178 7.34 -8.23 -2.23
N THR A 179 8.17 -9.26 -2.12
CA THR A 179 9.35 -9.22 -1.26
C THR A 179 10.58 -9.18 -2.14
N THR A 180 11.43 -8.20 -1.91
CA THR A 180 12.64 -7.96 -2.70
C THR A 180 13.85 -8.65 -2.07
N SER A 181 14.95 -8.78 -2.83
CA SER A 181 16.18 -9.43 -2.37
C SER A 181 16.90 -8.70 -1.23
N ASN A 182 16.60 -7.42 -0.99
CA ASN A 182 17.12 -6.63 0.15
C ASN A 182 16.13 -6.60 1.32
N SER A 183 15.20 -7.57 1.38
CA SER A 183 14.22 -7.72 2.46
C SER A 183 13.21 -6.57 2.59
N LYS A 184 13.03 -5.72 1.57
CA LYS A 184 11.88 -4.80 1.56
C LYS A 184 10.61 -5.59 1.32
N PHE A 185 9.59 -5.27 2.11
CA PHE A 185 8.23 -5.77 1.96
C PHE A 185 7.40 -4.70 1.28
N ILE A 186 6.92 -4.98 0.08
CA ILE A 186 6.15 -4.03 -0.72
C ILE A 186 4.75 -4.56 -0.89
N THR A 187 3.76 -3.70 -0.69
CA THR A 187 2.35 -4.06 -0.84
C THR A 187 1.67 -3.07 -1.76
N SER A 188 0.63 -3.51 -2.43
CA SER A 188 -0.33 -2.62 -3.06
C SER A 188 -1.75 -3.08 -2.77
N GLU A 189 -2.62 -2.17 -2.34
CA GLU A 189 -4.06 -2.40 -2.23
C GLU A 189 -4.80 -1.42 -3.15
N VAL A 190 -5.74 -1.94 -3.94
CA VAL A 190 -6.73 -1.16 -4.69
C VAL A 190 -8.03 -1.20 -3.91
N PHE A 191 -8.61 -0.04 -3.62
CA PHE A 191 -9.84 0.06 -2.87
C PHE A 191 -10.80 1.08 -3.46
N GLN A 192 -12.09 0.76 -3.38
CA GLN A 192 -13.18 1.66 -3.71
C GLN A 192 -13.59 2.43 -2.46
N GLN A 193 -13.81 3.73 -2.61
CA GLN A 193 -14.34 4.60 -1.57
C GLN A 193 -15.73 5.06 -1.97
N LEU A 194 -16.71 4.88 -1.10
CA LEU A 194 -18.08 5.35 -1.28
C LEU A 194 -18.44 6.31 -0.15
N PHE A 195 -18.68 7.56 -0.50
CA PHE A 195 -19.09 8.63 0.40
C PHE A 195 -20.61 8.73 0.42
N LYS A 196 -21.21 8.45 1.58
CA LYS A 196 -22.65 8.57 1.85
C LYS A 196 -22.95 9.78 2.73
N GLY A 197 -24.16 10.31 2.63
CA GLY A 197 -24.63 11.51 3.35
C GLY A 197 -24.60 12.79 2.51
N GLY A 198 -23.93 12.76 1.35
CA GLY A 198 -24.16 13.72 0.26
C GLY A 198 -25.18 13.18 -0.74
N SER A 199 -25.91 14.06 -1.41
CA SER A 199 -26.79 13.72 -2.53
C SER A 199 -26.32 14.45 -3.79
N PRO A 200 -25.87 13.74 -4.84
CA PRO A 200 -25.74 12.28 -4.94
C PRO A 200 -24.57 11.70 -4.12
N PRO A 201 -24.57 10.39 -3.82
CA PRO A 201 -23.41 9.72 -3.24
C PRO A 201 -22.25 9.70 -4.24
N TYR A 202 -21.04 10.03 -3.77
CA TYR A 202 -19.83 10.03 -4.59
C TYR A 202 -19.01 8.78 -4.32
N PHE A 203 -18.38 8.22 -5.34
CA PHE A 203 -17.44 7.13 -5.16
C PHE A 203 -16.26 7.23 -6.13
N ASN A 204 -15.10 6.76 -5.71
CA ASN A 204 -13.89 6.74 -6.52
C ASN A 204 -13.08 5.48 -6.23
N THR A 205 -12.04 5.27 -7.03
CA THR A 205 -11.05 4.22 -6.79
C THR A 205 -9.75 4.88 -6.33
N VAL A 206 -9.11 4.28 -5.35
CA VAL A 206 -7.81 4.66 -4.84
C VAL A 206 -6.93 3.43 -4.79
N GLU A 207 -5.66 3.63 -5.06
CA GLU A 207 -4.64 2.61 -4.92
C GLU A 207 -3.55 3.14 -4.01
N SER A 208 -3.04 2.30 -3.11
CA SER A 208 -1.91 2.62 -2.25
C SER A 208 -0.85 1.56 -2.43
N THR A 209 0.33 1.94 -2.91
CA THR A 209 1.51 1.08 -2.99
C THR A 209 2.53 1.55 -1.96
N THR A 210 2.96 0.65 -1.06
CA THR A 210 3.87 0.99 0.05
C THR A 210 5.04 0.03 0.10
N ALA A 211 6.26 0.55 0.03
CA ALA A 211 7.48 -0.20 0.24
C ALA A 211 8.01 0.05 1.65
N TYR A 212 7.93 -0.97 2.50
CA TYR A 212 8.42 -0.96 3.86
C TYR A 212 9.85 -1.52 3.96
N HIS A 213 10.64 -0.93 4.85
CA HIS A 213 12.00 -1.32 5.16
C HIS A 213 12.20 -1.31 6.67
N GLN A 214 12.52 -2.47 7.23
CA GLN A 214 12.93 -2.57 8.63
C GLN A 214 14.34 -1.99 8.79
N LEU A 215 14.53 -1.09 9.75
CA LEU A 215 15.81 -0.49 10.08
C LEU A 215 16.53 -1.27 11.20
N SER A 216 17.84 -1.09 11.29
CA SER A 216 18.63 -1.56 12.43
C SER A 216 18.52 -0.64 13.66
N THR A 217 17.93 0.54 13.49
CA THR A 217 17.64 1.50 14.58
C THR A 217 16.31 1.16 15.24
N SER A 218 16.11 1.65 16.46
CA SER A 218 14.84 1.49 17.21
C SER A 218 13.90 2.69 17.10
N TYR A 219 14.34 3.80 16.49
CA TYR A 219 13.53 5.02 16.33
C TYR A 219 13.96 5.80 15.08
N PRO A 220 13.24 5.68 13.95
CA PRO A 220 12.19 4.68 13.69
C PRO A 220 12.78 3.26 13.55
N SER A 221 11.94 2.24 13.73
CA SER A 221 12.30 0.84 13.44
C SER A 221 11.86 0.41 12.05
N ILE A 222 10.91 1.13 11.44
CA ILE A 222 10.45 0.88 10.07
C ILE A 222 10.34 2.22 9.36
N GLU A 223 10.87 2.29 8.14
CA GLU A 223 10.59 3.36 7.19
C GLU A 223 9.74 2.81 6.05
N ALA A 224 8.91 3.66 5.46
CA ALA A 224 8.18 3.32 4.25
C ALA A 224 8.11 4.46 3.24
N ASP A 225 8.15 4.10 1.97
CA ASP A 225 7.83 4.97 0.84
C ASP A 225 6.46 4.53 0.29
N GLN A 226 5.47 5.39 0.42
CA GLN A 226 4.10 5.11 0.01
C GLN A 226 3.68 6.07 -1.10
N VAL A 227 3.05 5.54 -2.16
CA VAL A 227 2.37 6.33 -3.17
C VAL A 227 0.88 5.98 -3.17
N THR A 228 0.05 7.01 -3.04
CA THR A 228 -1.40 6.92 -3.18
C THR A 228 -1.80 7.52 -4.52
N ALA A 229 -2.51 6.74 -5.35
CA ALA A 229 -3.04 7.15 -6.63
C ALA A 229 -4.57 7.22 -6.58
N VAL A 230 -5.13 8.36 -7.00
CA VAL A 230 -6.58 8.61 -7.02
C VAL A 230 -7.07 8.61 -8.46
N TYR A 231 -8.12 7.84 -8.72
CA TYR A 231 -8.78 7.74 -10.01
C TYR A 231 -10.16 8.39 -9.96
N LEU A 232 -10.63 8.91 -11.09
CA LEU A 232 -11.95 9.54 -11.17
C LEU A 232 -13.07 8.53 -10.91
N SER A 233 -14.18 9.06 -10.41
CA SER A 233 -15.45 8.35 -10.40
C SER A 233 -15.90 8.04 -11.83
N PRO A 234 -16.49 6.86 -12.10
CA PRO A 234 -17.24 6.62 -13.33
C PRO A 234 -18.40 7.61 -13.58
N GLN A 235 -18.80 8.36 -12.57
CA GLN A 235 -19.81 9.42 -12.68
C GLN A 235 -19.21 10.79 -13.06
N ASP A 236 -17.89 10.91 -13.05
CA ASP A 236 -17.20 12.15 -13.39
C ASP A 236 -17.25 12.39 -14.91
N PRO A 237 -17.55 13.62 -15.39
CA PRO A 237 -17.57 13.95 -16.82
C PRO A 237 -16.26 13.60 -17.54
N ASP A 238 -15.13 13.72 -16.86
CA ASP A 238 -13.80 13.49 -17.43
C ASP A 238 -13.31 12.05 -17.25
N TYR A 239 -14.15 11.14 -16.72
CA TYR A 239 -13.79 9.75 -16.46
C TYR A 239 -13.17 9.04 -17.67
N PHE A 240 -13.80 9.17 -18.84
CA PHE A 240 -13.29 8.56 -20.07
C PHE A 240 -12.04 9.27 -20.60
N ALA A 241 -11.92 10.58 -20.41
CA ALA A 241 -10.74 11.35 -20.80
C ALA A 241 -9.50 10.97 -19.94
N ALA A 242 -9.72 10.60 -18.68
CA ALA A 242 -8.66 10.10 -17.81
C ALA A 242 -8.08 8.76 -18.29
N ALA A 243 -8.85 7.95 -19.01
CA ALA A 243 -8.41 6.70 -19.65
C ALA A 243 -7.68 5.74 -18.67
N SER A 244 -8.30 5.49 -17.51
CA SER A 244 -7.75 4.66 -16.43
C SER A 244 -6.41 5.15 -15.84
N ARG A 245 -6.04 6.41 -16.07
CA ARG A 245 -4.88 7.04 -15.42
C ARG A 245 -5.31 7.73 -14.12
N PRO A 246 -4.42 7.81 -13.13
CA PRO A 246 -4.71 8.57 -11.92
C PRO A 246 -4.75 10.07 -12.21
N VAL A 247 -5.67 10.77 -11.56
CA VAL A 247 -5.79 12.24 -11.61
C VAL A 247 -4.98 12.93 -10.53
N ALA A 248 -4.61 12.22 -9.47
CA ALA A 248 -3.71 12.71 -8.44
C ALA A 248 -2.83 11.58 -7.92
N LEU A 249 -1.57 11.91 -7.67
CA LEU A 249 -0.58 11.08 -7.02
C LEU A 249 -0.05 11.82 -5.79
N TYR A 250 0.06 11.12 -4.67
CA TYR A 250 0.61 11.63 -3.42
C TYR A 250 1.68 10.66 -2.92
N ARG A 251 2.90 11.15 -2.72
CA ARG A 251 4.01 10.35 -2.21
C ARG A 251 4.27 10.73 -0.75
N TYR A 252 4.28 9.74 0.12
CA TYR A 252 4.49 9.89 1.55
C TYR A 252 5.75 9.16 1.99
N ARG A 253 6.50 9.79 2.88
CA ARG A 253 7.45 9.11 3.76
C ARG A 253 6.71 8.73 5.04
N LEU A 254 6.80 7.48 5.44
CA LEU A 254 6.25 6.96 6.69
C LEU A 254 7.40 6.51 7.61
N GLU A 255 7.31 6.84 8.88
CA GLU A 255 8.28 6.45 9.90
C GLU A 255 7.53 5.83 11.08
N PHE A 256 7.85 4.59 11.44
CA PHE A 256 7.20 3.86 12.51
C PHE A 256 8.14 3.74 13.69
N SER A 257 7.70 4.28 14.80
CA SER A 257 8.39 4.21 16.08
C SER A 257 7.60 3.34 17.06
N PRO A 258 8.24 2.40 17.78
CA PRO A 258 7.56 1.59 18.77
C PRO A 258 6.90 2.49 19.83
N THR A 259 5.68 2.16 20.25
CA THR A 259 5.07 2.84 21.39
C THR A 259 5.32 2.08 22.68
N SER A 260 5.40 2.81 23.79
CA SER A 260 5.43 2.22 25.14
C SER A 260 4.02 1.86 25.65
N GLN A 261 3.00 1.91 24.79
CA GLN A 261 1.62 1.58 25.12
C GLN A 261 1.29 0.17 24.62
N ASP A 262 1.78 -0.85 25.31
CA ASP A 262 1.27 -2.23 25.26
C ASP A 262 1.12 -2.77 26.68
#